data_AF-A0A7W7GA68-F1
#
_entry.id   AF-A0A7W7GA68-F1
#
_cell.length_a   1.000
_cell.length_b   1.000
_cell.length_c   1.000
_cell.angle_alpha   90.00
_cell.angle_beta   90.00
_cell.angle_gamma   90.00
#
_symmetry.space_group_name_H-M   'P 1'
#
loop_
_entity.id
_entity.type
_entity.pdbx_description
1 polymer ?
#
loop_
_entity_poly.entity_id
_entity_poly.type
_entity_poly.pdbx_seq_one_letter_code
_entity_poly.pdbx_strand_id
1 'polypeptide(L)'
;MNTRAKRLILPLGGALIATGMIGATLAPSASAQTKPAPVKSGKLANSGTDAKAIAGSWTPSKLKAAKSYLEDSSLSGKMKASTRKASADGKAGAIAPQGAGGKTAGKSKNVNLPTNVGKVFFQVDGKPYWCSGTSIQSKYHNLVATAGHCVYDTDKNKYVDNFVFIPGYYQGKAPWGVYVGAKVNLHTDFSVYEDYDYDYAFVNVYNGVKQTGEKIVDKTTYDAYKGPKWANDVEITKDEYQKKYDEKGGETADAWSKSTGSEVVLPWGTKGGKKVLKEVTKDEYDKAPAANAKVNYAKAPRKTSTEIVDEVTYNNYKGPGYKKIVDSAYTITHYFVKYWVKQTTNVKYYKTVFHIRTFQDAGRLGDNVGGQGFSWNRSTKSKFFSFGYPTSAHLDGDKVYTGETMKWCYGQAGPAPAVAKYKAEEQLAIKCAFTPGATGGPWLIQYSNAKRTGYVNGVVSLTLDTDGNKRYDRITTPYFNSDTYGVYKYAANLWTGKLTTS
;
A
#
# COMPACT_ATOMS: atom_id res chain seq x y z
N MET A 1 12.49 -3.56 84.81
CA MET A 1 11.67 -2.75 85.73
C MET A 1 11.50 -1.36 85.14
N ASN A 2 10.23 -0.94 85.03
CA ASN A 2 9.67 0.42 85.02
C ASN A 2 10.12 1.43 83.92
N THR A 3 9.31 1.72 82.88
CA THR A 3 8.16 2.67 82.78
C THR A 3 8.59 4.13 83.11
N ARG A 4 8.42 5.18 82.29
CA ARG A 4 7.21 5.94 81.84
C ARG A 4 7.74 7.10 80.94
N ALA A 5 7.19 7.50 79.79
CA ALA A 5 5.85 7.96 79.39
C ALA A 5 5.41 9.35 79.90
N LYS A 6 5.25 10.29 78.95
CA LYS A 6 4.16 11.32 78.81
C LYS A 6 4.14 12.47 79.86
N ARG A 7 3.59 13.67 79.68
CA ARG A 7 2.86 14.44 78.63
C ARG A 7 2.63 15.86 79.21
N LEU A 8 2.42 16.85 78.32
CA LEU A 8 1.56 18.05 78.41
C LEU A 8 1.69 19.04 79.58
N ILE A 9 1.64 20.34 79.27
CA ILE A 9 0.47 21.23 79.51
C ILE A 9 0.72 22.59 78.82
N LEU A 10 -0.28 23.05 78.06
CA LEU A 10 -0.46 24.43 77.56
C LEU A 10 -1.09 25.29 78.66
N PRO A 11 -0.90 26.62 78.63
CA PRO A 11 -1.98 27.53 78.98
C PRO A 11 -2.38 28.47 77.84
N LEU A 12 -3.69 28.69 77.77
CA LEU A 12 -4.44 29.62 76.93
C LEU A 12 -4.42 31.05 77.52
N GLY A 13 -4.55 32.04 76.62
CA GLY A 13 -4.94 33.43 76.91
C GLY A 13 -3.76 34.41 76.76
N GLY A 14 -3.77 35.45 75.93
CA GLY A 14 -4.79 36.06 75.10
C GLY A 14 -4.43 37.54 74.98
N ALA A 15 -3.97 37.98 73.81
CA ALA A 15 -3.87 39.40 73.46
C ALA A 15 -4.01 39.56 71.95
N LEU A 16 -5.05 40.29 71.55
CA LEU A 16 -5.42 40.65 70.20
C LEU A 16 -4.40 41.63 69.59
N ILE A 17 -3.79 41.25 68.48
CA ILE A 17 -3.31 42.21 67.47
C ILE A 17 -3.79 41.69 66.12
N ALA A 18 -4.74 42.43 65.53
CA ALA A 18 -5.26 42.18 64.21
C ALA A 18 -4.36 42.85 63.17
N THR A 19 -3.63 42.04 62.38
CA THR A 19 -3.17 42.42 61.04
C THR A 19 -2.86 41.17 60.21
N GLY A 20 -3.69 40.91 59.20
CA GLY A 20 -3.35 40.15 57.99
C GLY A 20 -3.12 38.65 58.12
N MET A 21 -4.19 37.85 58.15
CA MET A 21 -4.11 36.44 57.77
C MET A 21 -3.81 36.30 56.28
N ILE A 22 -2.68 35.70 55.92
CA ILE A 22 -2.62 34.84 54.73
C ILE A 22 -2.34 33.44 55.25
N GLY A 23 -3.41 32.66 55.35
CA GLY A 23 -3.33 31.23 55.65
C GLY A 23 -2.51 30.55 54.55
N ALA A 24 -1.39 29.94 54.93
CA ALA A 24 -0.79 28.91 54.13
C ALA A 24 -1.74 27.70 54.16
N THR A 25 -2.72 27.71 53.26
CA THR A 25 -3.44 26.48 52.90
C THR A 25 -2.39 25.49 52.45
N LEU A 26 -2.25 24.38 53.19
CA LEU A 26 -1.62 23.17 52.66
C LEU A 26 -2.41 22.80 51.41
N ALA A 27 -1.94 23.26 50.25
CA ALA A 27 -2.46 22.83 48.98
C ALA A 27 -2.35 21.30 48.96
N PRO A 28 -3.43 20.56 48.67
CA PRO A 28 -3.30 19.14 48.41
C PRO A 28 -2.24 19.00 47.32
N SER A 29 -1.28 18.11 47.55
CA SER A 29 -0.24 17.78 46.57
C SER A 29 -0.94 17.61 45.24
N ALA A 30 -0.72 18.55 44.31
CA ALA A 30 -1.26 18.44 42.98
C ALA A 30 -0.75 17.11 42.44
N SER A 31 -1.63 16.11 42.36
CA SER A 31 -1.35 14.86 41.70
C SER A 31 -0.88 15.26 40.31
N ALA A 32 0.41 15.08 40.04
CA ALA A 32 1.05 15.45 38.78
C ALA A 32 0.15 14.96 37.66
N GLN A 33 -0.56 15.89 37.04
CA GLN A 33 -1.50 15.60 35.98
C GLN A 33 -0.63 15.06 34.86
N THR A 34 -0.69 13.75 34.63
CA THR A 34 0.12 13.08 33.61
C THR A 34 -0.07 13.82 32.30
N LYS A 35 1.00 14.42 31.75
CA LYS A 35 1.00 15.06 30.43
C LYS A 35 0.22 14.15 29.47
N PRO A 36 -0.84 14.63 28.79
CA PRO A 36 -1.56 13.82 27.82
C PRO A 36 -0.58 13.24 26.81
N ALA A 37 -0.73 11.97 26.46
CA ALA A 37 0.14 11.35 25.46
C ALA A 37 0.06 12.15 24.15
N PRO A 38 1.20 12.47 23.50
CA PRO A 38 1.25 13.26 22.27
C PRO A 38 0.77 12.44 21.06
N VAL A 39 -0.55 12.23 20.97
CA VAL A 39 -1.17 11.37 19.97
C VAL A 39 -1.86 12.19 18.88
N LYS A 40 -1.49 11.94 17.62
CA LYS A 40 -2.33 12.26 16.45
C LYS A 40 -3.04 11.00 15.98
N SER A 41 -4.38 11.04 15.94
CA SER A 41 -5.21 9.90 15.51
C SER A 41 -6.04 10.24 14.27
N GLY A 42 -6.26 9.25 13.42
CA GLY A 42 -7.02 9.38 12.18
C GLY A 42 -7.78 8.11 11.82
N LYS A 43 -8.78 8.24 10.93
CA LYS A 43 -9.50 7.09 10.37
C LYS A 43 -8.84 6.65 9.06
N LEU A 44 -8.64 5.34 8.91
CA LEU A 44 -8.18 4.71 7.66
C LEU A 44 -9.33 4.09 6.86
N ALA A 45 -10.44 3.79 7.53
CA ALA A 45 -11.69 3.38 6.91
C ALA A 45 -12.86 4.03 7.65
N ASN A 46 -13.81 4.57 6.91
CA ASN A 46 -14.92 5.35 7.44
C ASN A 46 -16.03 4.50 8.07
N SER A 47 -16.16 3.25 7.62
CA SER A 47 -17.17 2.29 8.10
C SER A 47 -16.76 0.84 7.85
N GLY A 48 -17.52 -0.12 8.36
CA GLY A 48 -17.32 -1.55 8.04
C GLY A 48 -17.56 -1.87 6.55
N THR A 49 -18.47 -1.16 5.88
CA THR A 49 -18.71 -1.31 4.44
C THR A 49 -17.51 -0.83 3.63
N ASP A 50 -16.95 0.32 4.00
CA ASP A 50 -15.71 0.86 3.42
C ASP A 50 -14.56 -0.14 3.59
N ALA A 51 -14.41 -0.70 4.79
CA ALA A 51 -13.40 -1.70 5.05
C ALA A 51 -13.54 -2.99 4.20
N LYS A 52 -14.77 -3.45 3.91
CA LYS A 52 -14.96 -4.57 2.94
C LYS A 52 -14.49 -4.20 1.54
N ALA A 53 -14.82 -2.99 1.08
CA ALA A 53 -14.41 -2.50 -0.23
C ALA A 53 -12.87 -2.43 -0.31
N ILE A 54 -12.23 -1.89 0.73
CA ILE A 54 -10.76 -1.87 0.86
C ILE A 54 -10.20 -3.30 0.77
N ALA A 55 -10.71 -4.23 1.58
CA ALA A 55 -10.21 -5.60 1.64
C ALA A 55 -10.26 -6.32 0.29
N GLY A 56 -11.30 -6.11 -0.52
CA GLY A 56 -11.39 -6.75 -1.83
C GLY A 56 -10.77 -5.97 -2.97
N SER A 57 -10.48 -4.68 -2.79
CA SER A 57 -9.63 -3.95 -3.73
C SER A 57 -8.21 -4.54 -3.78
N TRP A 58 -7.77 -5.21 -2.71
CA TRP A 58 -6.49 -5.91 -2.62
C TRP A 58 -6.57 -7.33 -3.18
N THR A 59 -6.53 -7.43 -4.50
CA THR A 59 -6.45 -8.73 -5.19
C THR A 59 -5.04 -9.33 -5.09
N PRO A 60 -4.87 -10.66 -5.23
CA PRO A 60 -3.53 -11.27 -5.28
C PRO A 60 -2.62 -10.66 -6.34
N SER A 61 -3.15 -10.26 -7.50
CA SER A 61 -2.39 -9.57 -8.55
C SER A 61 -1.95 -8.17 -8.12
N LYS A 62 -2.84 -7.39 -7.50
CA LYS A 62 -2.50 -6.06 -6.95
C LYS A 62 -1.46 -6.16 -5.83
N LEU A 63 -1.57 -7.15 -4.95
CA LEU A 63 -0.60 -7.40 -3.89
C LEU A 63 0.79 -7.74 -4.44
N LYS A 64 0.87 -8.52 -5.52
CA LYS A 64 2.13 -8.85 -6.20
C LYS A 64 2.71 -7.66 -6.97
N ALA A 65 1.86 -6.82 -7.55
CA ALA A 65 2.26 -5.64 -8.31
C ALA A 65 2.67 -4.45 -7.43
N ALA A 66 2.30 -4.45 -6.15
CA ALA A 66 2.63 -3.38 -5.21
C ALA A 66 4.16 -3.25 -5.06
N LYS A 67 4.64 -2.01 -5.10
CA LYS A 67 6.06 -1.70 -4.92
C LYS A 67 6.33 -1.36 -3.45
N SER A 68 7.56 -1.51 -2.97
CA SER A 68 7.90 -0.92 -1.68
C SER A 68 7.73 0.60 -1.75
N TYR A 69 7.35 1.24 -0.65
CA TYR A 69 7.30 2.70 -0.57
C TYR A 69 8.74 3.22 -0.47
N LEU A 70 9.33 3.57 -1.63
CA LEU A 70 10.78 3.64 -1.80
C LEU A 70 11.41 5.03 -1.74
N GLU A 71 10.65 6.11 -1.76
CA GLU A 71 11.27 7.35 -2.23
C GLU A 71 12.08 8.09 -1.16
N ASP A 72 11.85 7.87 0.15
CA ASP A 72 12.42 8.75 1.18
C ASP A 72 12.79 8.08 2.52
N SER A 73 13.27 6.84 2.54
CA SER A 73 13.78 6.25 3.79
C SER A 73 15.14 5.60 3.65
N SER A 74 15.86 5.96 2.60
CA SER A 74 17.18 5.42 2.32
C SER A 74 18.18 6.50 1.98
N LEU A 75 19.39 6.39 2.53
CA LEU A 75 20.47 7.35 2.31
C LEU A 75 21.80 6.63 2.15
N SER A 76 22.70 7.26 1.42
CA SER A 76 24.08 6.81 1.21
C SER A 76 25.04 7.97 1.32
N GLY A 77 26.19 7.69 1.90
CA GLY A 77 27.32 8.61 2.01
C GLY A 77 28.06 8.43 3.33
N LYS A 78 29.19 9.14 3.47
CA LYS A 78 29.91 9.20 4.76
C LYS A 78 29.07 9.98 5.76
N MET A 79 28.28 9.26 6.56
CA MET A 79 27.39 9.87 7.54
C MET A 79 28.14 10.22 8.83
N LYS A 80 27.78 11.37 9.42
CA LYS A 80 28.37 11.82 10.68
C LYS A 80 27.69 11.14 11.86
N ALA A 81 28.45 10.84 12.90
CA ALA A 81 27.88 10.44 14.17
C ALA A 81 26.94 11.53 14.68
N SER A 82 25.80 11.12 15.26
CA SER A 82 24.91 12.08 15.89
C SER A 82 25.54 12.70 17.14
N THR A 83 25.30 13.99 17.34
CA THR A 83 25.65 14.71 18.56
C THR A 83 24.60 14.51 19.66
N ARG A 84 23.34 14.21 19.29
CA ARG A 84 22.28 13.80 20.20
C ARG A 84 22.27 12.28 20.36
N LYS A 85 21.73 11.80 21.47
CA LYS A 85 21.69 10.37 21.79
C LYS A 85 20.34 10.03 22.38
N ALA A 86 19.76 8.93 21.89
CA ALA A 86 18.65 8.26 22.56
C ALA A 86 18.91 8.15 24.06
N SER A 87 17.93 8.58 24.86
CA SER A 87 17.99 8.41 26.31
C SER A 87 16.62 8.01 26.85
N ALA A 88 16.63 7.20 27.91
CA ALA A 88 15.41 6.86 28.63
C ALA A 88 14.90 8.11 29.36
N ASP A 89 13.63 8.43 29.17
CA ASP A 89 12.93 9.54 29.81
C ASP A 89 12.18 9.10 31.09
N GLY A 90 12.29 7.82 31.45
CA GLY A 90 11.55 7.22 32.55
C GLY A 90 11.97 5.78 32.83
N LYS A 91 11.20 5.10 33.68
CA LYS A 91 11.48 3.70 34.04
C LYS A 91 11.25 2.78 32.83
N ALA A 92 12.18 1.84 32.65
CA ALA A 92 12.04 0.75 31.70
C ALA A 92 10.78 -0.09 32.00
N GLY A 93 10.03 -0.45 30.96
CA GLY A 93 8.82 -1.27 31.12
C GLY A 93 8.58 -2.22 29.96
N ALA A 94 7.70 -3.19 30.18
CA ALA A 94 7.33 -4.19 29.20
C ALA A 94 5.91 -4.74 29.46
N ILE A 95 5.22 -5.06 28.37
CA ILE A 95 3.94 -5.78 28.31
C ILE A 95 4.20 -7.12 27.62
N ALA A 96 3.77 -8.22 28.26
CA ALA A 96 4.01 -9.57 27.76
C ALA A 96 3.31 -9.82 26.41
N PRO A 97 3.86 -10.70 25.55
CA PRO A 97 3.18 -11.18 24.35
C PRO A 97 1.82 -11.83 24.65
N GLN A 98 0.93 -11.82 23.66
CA GLN A 98 -0.44 -12.35 23.76
C GLN A 98 -0.72 -13.43 22.73
N GLY A 99 -1.60 -14.37 23.05
CA GLY A 99 -2.11 -15.35 22.08
C GLY A 99 -1.08 -16.41 21.65
N ALA A 100 -0.06 -16.70 22.46
CA ALA A 100 0.93 -17.76 22.20
C ALA A 100 0.35 -19.20 22.39
N GLY A 101 -0.87 -19.44 21.91
CA GLY A 101 -1.56 -20.72 21.98
C GLY A 101 -1.28 -21.56 20.72
N GLY A 102 -0.42 -22.56 20.84
CA GLY A 102 -0.39 -23.69 19.91
C GLY A 102 0.93 -23.88 19.15
N LYS A 103 1.74 -24.80 19.66
CA LYS A 103 2.96 -25.38 19.06
C LYS A 103 4.21 -24.51 19.19
N THR A 104 4.97 -24.80 20.26
CA THR A 104 6.41 -24.58 20.32
C THR A 104 7.01 -25.04 19.00
N ALA A 105 7.62 -24.11 18.24
CA ALA A 105 8.40 -24.52 17.09
C ALA A 105 9.54 -25.41 17.61
N GLY A 106 9.76 -26.56 16.97
CA GLY A 106 10.76 -27.55 17.40
C GLY A 106 12.14 -26.93 17.62
N LYS A 107 13.05 -27.67 18.27
CA LYS A 107 14.44 -27.25 18.55
C LYS A 107 15.23 -27.05 17.26
N SER A 108 14.93 -25.99 16.52
CA SER A 108 15.64 -25.57 15.32
C SER A 108 16.85 -24.75 15.73
N LYS A 109 18.00 -25.04 15.10
CA LYS A 109 19.18 -24.16 15.15
C LYS A 109 19.01 -22.91 14.27
N ASN A 110 18.01 -22.88 13.39
CA ASN A 110 17.64 -21.75 12.53
C ASN A 110 16.60 -20.86 13.20
N VAL A 111 16.65 -19.56 12.89
CA VAL A 111 15.65 -18.58 13.34
C VAL A 111 14.28 -18.96 12.76
N ASN A 112 13.32 -19.18 13.65
CA ASN A 112 11.94 -19.44 13.24
C ASN A 112 11.24 -18.11 13.00
N LEU A 113 10.72 -17.90 11.78
CA LEU A 113 10.04 -16.65 11.43
C LEU A 113 8.71 -16.49 12.18
N PRO A 114 8.42 -15.30 12.72
CA PRO A 114 7.20 -15.03 13.46
C PRO A 114 5.96 -14.94 12.56
N THR A 115 4.85 -15.54 13.02
CA THR A 115 3.56 -15.54 12.32
C THR A 115 2.81 -14.22 12.43
N ASN A 116 3.11 -13.44 13.47
CA ASN A 116 2.54 -12.12 13.74
C ASN A 116 3.31 -10.99 13.03
N VAL A 117 4.33 -11.28 12.21
CA VAL A 117 4.97 -10.29 11.33
C VAL A 117 4.44 -10.49 9.91
N GLY A 118 4.26 -9.39 9.18
CA GLY A 118 3.69 -9.41 7.85
C GLY A 118 3.98 -8.15 7.05
N LYS A 119 3.30 -8.03 5.92
CA LYS A 119 3.33 -6.82 5.11
C LYS A 119 2.14 -5.94 5.43
N VAL A 120 2.37 -4.63 5.40
CA VAL A 120 1.31 -3.63 5.31
C VAL A 120 1.24 -3.15 3.87
N PHE A 121 0.04 -3.08 3.30
CA PHE A 121 -0.20 -2.58 1.95
C PHE A 121 -1.11 -1.36 2.04
N PHE A 122 -0.86 -0.37 1.19
CA PHE A 122 -1.61 0.88 1.17
C PHE A 122 -1.48 1.54 -0.21
N GLN A 123 -2.21 2.62 -0.42
CA GLN A 123 -2.13 3.42 -1.64
C GLN A 123 -1.75 4.86 -1.32
N VAL A 124 -0.91 5.43 -2.18
CA VAL A 124 -0.60 6.86 -2.22
C VAL A 124 -0.82 7.31 -3.67
N ASP A 125 -1.64 8.34 -3.85
CA ASP A 125 -2.05 8.85 -5.16
C ASP A 125 -2.56 7.74 -6.11
N GLY A 126 -3.34 6.80 -5.56
CA GLY A 126 -3.89 5.65 -6.31
C GLY A 126 -2.88 4.53 -6.61
N LYS A 127 -1.58 4.72 -6.37
CA LYS A 127 -0.54 3.70 -6.63
C LYS A 127 -0.37 2.77 -5.43
N PRO A 128 -0.28 1.44 -5.62
CA PRO A 128 -0.14 0.48 -4.54
C PRO A 128 1.30 0.37 -4.03
N TYR A 129 1.45 0.52 -2.72
CA TYR A 129 2.72 0.38 -2.02
C TYR A 129 2.65 -0.61 -0.86
N TRP A 130 3.81 -0.97 -0.32
CA TRP A 130 3.89 -1.75 0.90
C TRP A 130 5.09 -1.39 1.78
N CYS A 131 4.92 -1.66 3.06
CA CYS A 131 5.95 -1.73 4.09
C CYS A 131 5.82 -3.07 4.85
N SER A 132 6.54 -3.20 5.95
CA SER A 132 6.42 -4.29 6.91
C SER A 132 5.67 -3.83 8.18
N GLY A 133 5.19 -4.80 8.98
CA GLY A 133 4.55 -4.51 10.25
C GLY A 133 4.39 -5.77 11.11
N THR A 134 3.95 -5.59 12.35
CA THR A 134 3.70 -6.72 13.25
C THR A 134 2.46 -6.52 14.11
N SER A 135 1.74 -7.61 14.39
CA SER A 135 0.72 -7.61 15.43
C SER A 135 1.37 -7.53 16.81
N ILE A 136 0.84 -6.66 17.66
CA ILE A 136 1.30 -6.45 19.03
C ILE A 136 0.16 -6.66 20.02
N GLN A 137 0.52 -6.93 21.27
CA GLN A 137 -0.44 -7.10 22.36
C GLN A 137 -1.37 -5.89 22.48
N SER A 138 -2.68 -6.15 22.61
CA SER A 138 -3.69 -5.12 22.87
C SER A 138 -4.91 -5.70 23.57
N LYS A 139 -5.71 -4.84 24.21
CA LYS A 139 -6.94 -5.26 24.91
C LYS A 139 -7.91 -5.99 24.00
N TYR A 140 -8.00 -5.56 22.73
CA TYR A 140 -8.95 -6.08 21.75
C TYR A 140 -8.33 -6.95 20.65
N HIS A 141 -7.04 -7.30 20.78
CA HIS A 141 -6.35 -8.22 19.85
C HIS A 141 -6.38 -7.71 18.40
N ASN A 142 -6.27 -6.39 18.21
CA ASN A 142 -6.53 -5.71 16.94
C ASN A 142 -5.48 -4.63 16.61
N LEU A 143 -4.26 -4.74 17.15
CA LEU A 143 -3.24 -3.70 17.02
C LEU A 143 -2.02 -4.16 16.22
N VAL A 144 -1.56 -3.29 15.33
CA VAL A 144 -0.38 -3.46 14.48
C VAL A 144 0.61 -2.32 14.73
N ALA A 145 1.89 -2.64 14.93
CA ALA A 145 2.99 -1.67 14.88
C ALA A 145 3.59 -1.61 13.47
N THR A 146 3.88 -0.41 13.00
CA THR A 146 4.60 -0.12 11.75
C THR A 146 5.28 1.26 11.86
N ALA A 147 5.93 1.73 10.79
CA ALA A 147 6.56 3.05 10.75
C ALA A 147 5.51 4.14 10.49
N GLY A 148 5.79 5.37 10.94
CA GLY A 148 4.92 6.53 10.75
C GLY A 148 4.72 6.85 9.28
N HIS A 149 5.80 6.85 8.50
CA HIS A 149 5.75 7.14 7.05
C HIS A 149 5.01 6.08 6.24
N CYS A 150 4.77 4.87 6.80
CA CYS A 150 3.99 3.82 6.15
C CYS A 150 2.47 4.01 6.29
N VAL A 151 2.04 5.00 7.07
CA VAL A 151 0.62 5.29 7.32
C VAL A 151 0.26 6.76 7.09
N TYR A 152 1.26 7.63 6.99
CA TYR A 152 1.08 9.07 6.89
C TYR A 152 2.13 9.70 5.97
N ASP A 153 1.66 10.41 4.97
CA ASP A 153 2.45 11.26 4.08
C ASP A 153 2.58 12.64 4.75
N THR A 154 3.77 12.94 5.27
CA THR A 154 4.07 14.20 5.96
C THR A 154 4.00 15.39 5.02
N ASP A 155 4.52 15.24 3.80
CA ASP A 155 4.62 16.30 2.80
C ASP A 155 3.23 16.76 2.35
N LYS A 156 2.29 15.81 2.22
CA LYS A 156 0.89 16.09 1.86
C LYS A 156 -0.03 16.22 3.06
N ASN A 157 0.48 16.04 4.28
CA ASN A 157 -0.28 16.06 5.52
C ASN A 157 -1.53 15.14 5.45
N LYS A 158 -1.38 13.94 4.88
CA LYS A 158 -2.50 13.02 4.56
C LYS A 158 -2.20 11.59 5.02
N TYR A 159 -3.21 10.90 5.55
CA TYR A 159 -3.15 9.45 5.76
C TYR A 159 -3.14 8.69 4.43
N VAL A 160 -2.49 7.52 4.44
CA VAL A 160 -2.51 6.61 3.29
C VAL A 160 -3.91 6.03 3.05
N ASP A 161 -4.22 5.75 1.79
CA ASP A 161 -5.51 5.18 1.41
C ASP A 161 -5.45 3.64 1.44
N ASN A 162 -6.60 2.99 1.66
CA ASN A 162 -6.77 1.54 1.51
C ASN A 162 -5.75 0.69 2.30
N PHE A 163 -5.43 1.06 3.54
CA PHE A 163 -4.46 0.34 4.36
C PHE A 163 -4.95 -1.07 4.76
N VAL A 164 -4.12 -2.09 4.56
CA VAL A 164 -4.33 -3.45 5.06
C VAL A 164 -3.04 -4.05 5.63
N PHE A 165 -3.16 -4.86 6.67
CA PHE A 165 -2.10 -5.70 7.21
C PHE A 165 -2.35 -7.16 6.85
N ILE A 166 -1.33 -7.85 6.34
CA ILE A 166 -1.37 -9.27 5.98
C ILE A 166 -0.25 -10.01 6.74
N PRO A 167 -0.56 -10.61 7.91
CA PRO A 167 0.41 -11.39 8.66
C PRO A 167 0.83 -12.65 7.88
N GLY A 168 2.11 -12.98 7.95
CA GLY A 168 2.68 -14.13 7.24
C GLY A 168 2.54 -14.06 5.71
N TYR A 169 2.46 -12.86 5.13
CA TYR A 169 2.35 -12.68 3.68
C TYR A 169 3.45 -13.45 2.93
N TYR A 170 3.07 -14.12 1.85
CA TYR A 170 3.98 -14.82 0.94
C TYR A 170 3.42 -14.87 -0.49
N GLN A 171 4.11 -14.27 -1.46
CA GLN A 171 3.80 -14.36 -2.90
C GLN A 171 2.32 -14.16 -3.27
N GLY A 172 1.69 -13.10 -2.75
CA GLY A 172 0.28 -12.78 -3.00
C GLY A 172 -0.72 -13.55 -2.14
N LYS A 173 -0.25 -14.42 -1.23
CA LYS A 173 -1.09 -15.18 -0.30
C LYS A 173 -1.26 -14.43 1.02
N ALA A 174 -2.47 -14.49 1.56
CA ALA A 174 -2.86 -13.99 2.87
C ALA A 174 -3.30 -15.14 3.78
N PRO A 175 -2.36 -16.00 4.25
CA PRO A 175 -2.70 -17.27 4.93
C PRO A 175 -3.54 -17.06 6.20
N TRP A 176 -3.33 -15.94 6.88
CA TRP A 176 -4.00 -15.59 8.13
C TRP A 176 -5.10 -14.54 7.95
N GLY A 177 -5.50 -14.24 6.71
CA GLY A 177 -6.48 -13.22 6.36
C GLY A 177 -5.89 -11.84 6.09
N VAL A 178 -6.75 -10.96 5.59
CA VAL A 178 -6.47 -9.54 5.31
C VAL A 178 -7.14 -8.70 6.40
N TYR A 179 -6.37 -7.87 7.09
CA TYR A 179 -6.84 -7.06 8.21
C TYR A 179 -6.84 -5.58 7.81
N VAL A 180 -8.02 -4.98 7.69
CA VAL A 180 -8.16 -3.60 7.20
C VAL A 180 -7.90 -2.60 8.32
N GLY A 181 -7.11 -1.56 8.04
CA GLY A 181 -6.88 -0.46 8.97
C GLY A 181 -8.17 0.31 9.26
N ALA A 182 -8.50 0.49 10.54
CA ALA A 182 -9.63 1.28 10.97
C ALA A 182 -9.18 2.66 11.48
N LYS A 183 -8.20 2.66 12.39
CA LYS A 183 -7.65 3.87 13.00
C LYS A 183 -6.14 3.80 13.03
N VAL A 184 -5.50 4.94 12.84
CA VAL A 184 -4.06 5.13 12.99
C VAL A 184 -3.79 6.03 14.18
N ASN A 185 -2.68 5.77 14.89
CA ASN A 185 -2.24 6.54 16.05
C ASN A 185 -0.73 6.77 15.92
N LEU A 186 -0.36 8.04 15.79
CA LEU A 186 1.00 8.53 15.56
C LEU A 186 1.44 9.39 16.74
N HIS A 187 2.75 9.57 16.87
CA HIS A 187 3.28 10.65 17.69
C HIS A 187 3.04 12.00 17.00
N THR A 188 2.65 13.02 17.76
CA THR A 188 2.39 14.36 17.20
C THR A 188 3.63 14.92 16.51
N ASP A 189 4.82 14.76 17.08
CA ASP A 189 6.06 15.36 16.54
C ASP A 189 6.43 14.79 15.16
N PHE A 190 6.21 13.49 14.92
CA PHE A 190 6.36 12.94 13.58
C PHE A 190 5.43 13.62 12.57
N SER A 191 4.16 13.78 12.95
CA SER A 191 3.12 14.26 12.04
C SER A 191 3.04 15.77 11.85
N VAL A 192 3.66 16.55 12.73
CA VAL A 192 3.63 18.02 12.74
C VAL A 192 5.00 18.61 12.44
N TYR A 193 6.06 18.01 13.00
CA TYR A 193 7.43 18.49 12.85
C TYR A 193 8.26 17.59 11.94
N GLU A 194 7.68 16.53 11.36
CA GLU A 194 8.39 15.60 10.48
C GLU A 194 9.63 15.00 11.15
N ASP A 195 9.51 14.79 12.46
CA ASP A 195 10.60 14.30 13.29
C ASP A 195 10.64 12.77 13.24
N TYR A 196 11.61 12.22 12.49
CA TYR A 196 11.75 10.78 12.35
C TYR A 196 12.30 10.09 13.60
N ASP A 197 12.75 10.82 14.63
CA ASP A 197 12.98 10.20 15.94
C ASP A 197 11.69 9.64 16.54
N TYR A 198 10.52 10.01 15.96
CA TYR A 198 9.20 9.48 16.27
C TYR A 198 8.51 8.76 15.11
N ASP A 199 9.26 8.24 14.13
CA ASP A 199 8.75 7.52 12.95
C ASP A 199 8.21 6.11 13.29
N TYR A 200 7.11 6.08 14.05
CA TYR A 200 6.38 4.88 14.41
C TYR A 200 4.87 5.14 14.44
N ALA A 201 4.09 4.10 14.22
CA ALA A 201 2.64 4.14 14.25
C ALA A 201 2.04 2.88 14.85
N PHE A 202 0.89 3.06 15.50
CA PHE A 202 0.03 1.97 15.96
C PHE A 202 -1.31 2.02 15.22
N VAL A 203 -1.59 0.99 14.44
CA VAL A 203 -2.81 0.88 13.62
C VAL A 203 -3.75 -0.13 14.25
N ASN A 204 -4.96 0.32 14.59
CA ASN A 204 -6.05 -0.58 14.96
C ASN A 204 -6.72 -1.09 13.70
N VAL A 205 -6.86 -2.41 13.58
CA VAL A 205 -7.49 -3.08 12.44
C VAL A 205 -8.86 -3.63 12.79
N TYR A 206 -9.69 -3.88 11.79
CA TYR A 206 -10.88 -4.72 11.95
C TYR A 206 -10.50 -6.21 12.10
N ASN A 207 -11.48 -7.07 12.39
CA ASN A 207 -11.32 -8.52 12.18
C ASN A 207 -10.89 -8.82 10.73
N GLY A 208 -10.11 -9.89 10.57
CA GLY A 208 -9.58 -10.27 9.29
C GLY A 208 -10.66 -10.85 8.39
N VAL A 209 -10.44 -10.77 7.08
CA VAL A 209 -11.26 -11.47 6.09
C VAL A 209 -10.40 -12.36 5.22
N LYS A 210 -10.91 -13.55 4.88
CA LYS A 210 -10.34 -14.42 3.84
C LYS A 210 -11.16 -14.24 2.57
N GLN A 211 -10.50 -13.91 1.48
CA GLN A 211 -11.14 -13.87 0.16
C GLN A 211 -11.43 -15.31 -0.27
N THR A 212 -12.70 -15.70 -0.32
CA THR A 212 -13.14 -17.07 -0.61
C THR A 212 -13.31 -17.35 -2.09
N GLY A 213 -13.33 -16.31 -2.92
CA GLY A 213 -13.37 -16.42 -4.37
C GLY A 213 -14.32 -15.42 -5.02
N GLU A 214 -14.38 -15.53 -6.33
CA GLU A 214 -15.25 -14.76 -7.22
C GLU A 214 -16.52 -15.54 -7.52
N LYS A 215 -17.67 -14.88 -7.45
CA LYS A 215 -18.97 -15.46 -7.77
C LYS A 215 -19.63 -14.63 -8.86
N ILE A 216 -20.13 -15.29 -9.89
CA ILE A 216 -20.99 -14.66 -10.90
C ILE A 216 -22.41 -14.60 -10.33
N VAL A 217 -23.05 -13.45 -10.42
CA VAL A 217 -24.40 -13.20 -9.88
C VAL A 217 -25.28 -12.51 -10.90
N ASP A 218 -26.58 -12.49 -10.66
CA ASP A 218 -27.53 -11.68 -11.44
C ASP A 218 -27.40 -10.18 -11.12
N LYS A 219 -27.99 -9.34 -11.97
CA LYS A 219 -27.95 -7.88 -11.84
C LYS A 219 -28.56 -7.37 -10.52
N THR A 220 -29.63 -7.98 -10.02
CA THR A 220 -30.28 -7.59 -8.76
C THR A 220 -29.37 -7.85 -7.56
N THR A 221 -28.78 -9.04 -7.48
CA THR A 221 -27.77 -9.41 -6.49
C THR A 221 -26.54 -8.52 -6.60
N TYR A 222 -26.08 -8.25 -7.82
CA TYR A 222 -24.96 -7.33 -8.08
C TYR A 222 -25.25 -5.92 -7.56
N ASP A 223 -26.43 -5.35 -7.82
CA ASP A 223 -26.79 -4.00 -7.40
C ASP A 223 -26.97 -3.89 -5.89
N ALA A 224 -27.56 -4.92 -5.27
CA ALA A 224 -27.69 -5.03 -3.82
C ALA A 224 -26.33 -5.22 -3.12
N TYR A 225 -25.36 -5.88 -3.77
CA TYR A 225 -24.06 -6.17 -3.17
C TYR A 225 -23.26 -4.89 -2.89
N LYS A 226 -22.85 -4.75 -1.62
CA LYS A 226 -22.10 -3.59 -1.11
C LYS A 226 -20.59 -3.83 -0.99
N GLY A 227 -20.12 -5.00 -1.44
CA GLY A 227 -18.69 -5.31 -1.52
C GLY A 227 -18.10 -5.06 -2.91
N PRO A 228 -16.86 -5.50 -3.14
CA PRO A 228 -16.18 -5.39 -4.43
C PRO A 228 -16.93 -6.18 -5.50
N LYS A 229 -17.31 -5.47 -6.55
CA LYS A 229 -18.07 -5.98 -7.67
C LYS A 229 -17.61 -5.32 -8.96
N TRP A 230 -17.64 -6.05 -10.06
CA TRP A 230 -17.31 -5.53 -11.38
C TRP A 230 -18.13 -6.25 -12.45
N ALA A 231 -18.22 -5.62 -13.63
CA ALA A 231 -18.92 -6.16 -14.77
C ALA A 231 -17.99 -6.17 -15.98
N ASN A 232 -18.06 -7.22 -16.78
CA ASN A 232 -17.30 -7.33 -18.02
C ASN A 232 -18.15 -7.95 -19.11
N ASP A 233 -18.00 -7.42 -20.32
CA ASP A 233 -18.72 -7.91 -21.49
C ASP A 233 -17.96 -9.07 -22.11
N VAL A 234 -18.65 -10.19 -22.26
CA VAL A 234 -18.14 -11.41 -22.88
C VAL A 234 -18.83 -11.58 -24.23
N GLU A 235 -18.06 -11.78 -25.29
CA GLU A 235 -18.62 -12.08 -26.62
C GLU A 235 -19.30 -13.45 -26.58
N ILE A 236 -20.56 -13.50 -27.02
CA ILE A 236 -21.38 -14.71 -27.07
C ILE A 236 -21.80 -14.99 -28.51
N THR A 237 -22.20 -16.23 -28.78
CA THR A 237 -22.75 -16.59 -30.09
C THR A 237 -24.14 -16.01 -30.30
N LYS A 238 -24.56 -15.90 -31.56
CA LYS A 238 -25.93 -15.50 -31.92
C LYS A 238 -26.98 -16.42 -31.29
N ASP A 239 -26.71 -17.72 -31.26
CA ASP A 239 -27.64 -18.71 -30.71
C ASP A 239 -27.77 -18.58 -29.19
N GLU A 240 -26.68 -18.29 -28.48
CA GLU A 240 -26.69 -18.00 -27.04
C GLU A 240 -27.38 -16.68 -26.71
N TYR A 241 -27.21 -15.67 -27.56
CA TYR A 241 -27.95 -14.41 -27.47
C TYR A 241 -29.45 -14.67 -27.63
N GLN A 242 -29.85 -15.46 -28.65
CA GLN A 242 -31.23 -15.80 -28.93
C GLN A 242 -31.89 -16.67 -27.85
N LYS A 243 -31.16 -17.59 -27.19
CA LYS A 243 -31.68 -18.43 -26.09
C LYS A 243 -32.01 -17.69 -24.80
N LYS A 244 -31.53 -16.46 -24.62
CA LYS A 244 -31.84 -15.60 -23.46
C LYS A 244 -33.10 -14.76 -23.62
N TYR A 245 -33.74 -14.80 -24.78
CA TYR A 245 -35.04 -14.18 -25.03
C TYR A 245 -36.15 -15.12 -24.57
N ASP A 246 -36.94 -14.67 -23.59
CA ASP A 246 -38.27 -15.21 -23.38
C ASP A 246 -39.22 -14.66 -24.46
N GLU A 247 -40.31 -15.37 -24.71
CA GLU A 247 -41.25 -15.24 -25.83
C GLU A 247 -42.04 -13.91 -25.90
N LYS A 248 -41.54 -12.82 -25.28
CA LYS A 248 -42.21 -11.52 -25.19
C LYS A 248 -41.35 -10.30 -25.59
N GLY A 249 -40.15 -10.48 -26.12
CA GLY A 249 -39.47 -9.44 -26.91
C GLY A 249 -38.97 -8.21 -26.16
N GLY A 250 -38.65 -8.33 -24.86
CA GLY A 250 -37.92 -7.30 -24.12
C GLY A 250 -36.41 -7.56 -24.10
N GLU A 251 -35.59 -6.52 -24.21
CA GLU A 251 -34.15 -6.63 -23.93
C GLU A 251 -33.93 -7.05 -22.46
N THR A 252 -33.21 -8.14 -22.21
CA THR A 252 -32.68 -8.37 -20.85
C THR A 252 -31.52 -7.41 -20.60
N ALA A 253 -31.41 -6.83 -19.40
CA ALA A 253 -30.40 -5.82 -19.04
C ALA A 253 -28.93 -6.23 -19.24
N ASP A 254 -28.66 -7.50 -19.55
CA ASP A 254 -27.34 -8.13 -19.45
C ASP A 254 -26.84 -8.71 -20.79
N ALA A 255 -27.55 -8.55 -21.91
CA ALA A 255 -27.12 -9.03 -23.24
C ALA A 255 -27.43 -7.99 -24.33
N TRP A 256 -26.46 -7.69 -25.17
CA TRP A 256 -26.55 -6.61 -26.17
C TRP A 256 -25.77 -6.94 -27.45
N SER A 257 -26.05 -6.24 -28.54
CA SER A 257 -25.36 -6.44 -29.82
C SER A 257 -24.67 -5.16 -30.31
N LYS A 258 -23.55 -5.33 -31.02
CA LYS A 258 -22.79 -4.24 -31.64
C LYS A 258 -22.65 -4.48 -33.14
N SER A 259 -23.16 -3.54 -33.92
CA SER A 259 -23.00 -3.52 -35.37
C SER A 259 -21.71 -2.81 -35.75
N THR A 260 -20.85 -3.47 -36.52
CA THR A 260 -19.65 -2.89 -37.11
C THR A 260 -19.66 -3.07 -38.62
N GLY A 261 -19.39 -1.99 -39.36
CA GLY A 261 -19.27 -2.05 -40.82
C GLY A 261 -17.96 -2.73 -41.22
N SER A 262 -18.01 -3.65 -42.16
CA SER A 262 -16.84 -4.24 -42.81
C SER A 262 -16.97 -4.12 -44.33
N GLU A 263 -15.86 -3.96 -45.05
CA GLU A 263 -15.85 -3.80 -46.51
C GLU A 263 -15.39 -5.10 -47.17
N VAL A 264 -16.24 -5.68 -48.02
CA VAL A 264 -15.90 -6.87 -48.82
C VAL A 264 -15.76 -6.44 -50.28
N VAL A 265 -14.60 -6.72 -50.90
CA VAL A 265 -14.34 -6.43 -52.32
C VAL A 265 -15.19 -7.36 -53.19
N LEU A 266 -15.94 -6.80 -54.16
CA LEU A 266 -16.89 -7.53 -55.00
C LEU A 266 -16.57 -7.44 -56.49
N PRO A 267 -17.05 -8.41 -57.31
CA PRO A 267 -17.17 -8.30 -58.76
C PRO A 267 -17.83 -7.00 -59.22
N TRP A 268 -17.30 -6.42 -60.30
CA TRP A 268 -17.78 -5.20 -60.92
C TRP A 268 -19.23 -5.36 -61.37
N GLY A 269 -20.06 -4.37 -61.05
CA GLY A 269 -21.49 -4.40 -61.40
C GLY A 269 -22.38 -5.18 -60.42
N THR A 270 -21.83 -5.72 -59.32
CA THR A 270 -22.67 -6.37 -58.29
C THR A 270 -23.67 -5.38 -57.70
N LYS A 271 -24.96 -5.77 -57.65
CA LYS A 271 -26.07 -4.96 -57.12
C LYS A 271 -25.81 -4.58 -55.66
N GLY A 272 -25.81 -3.28 -55.37
CA GLY A 272 -25.57 -2.74 -54.02
C GLY A 272 -24.10 -2.45 -53.65
N GLY A 273 -23.15 -2.63 -54.58
CA GLY A 273 -21.76 -2.23 -54.35
C GLY A 273 -21.55 -0.71 -54.46
N LYS A 274 -20.64 -0.16 -53.65
CA LYS A 274 -20.22 1.24 -53.65
C LYS A 274 -18.76 1.35 -54.10
N LYS A 275 -18.42 2.49 -54.74
CA LYS A 275 -17.03 2.83 -55.06
C LYS A 275 -16.37 3.40 -53.81
N VAL A 276 -15.25 2.82 -53.39
CA VAL A 276 -14.39 3.36 -52.32
C VAL A 276 -13.00 3.65 -52.89
N LEU A 277 -12.37 4.72 -52.42
CA LEU A 277 -11.01 5.11 -52.82
C LEU A 277 -10.02 4.63 -51.76
N LYS A 278 -8.89 4.07 -52.20
CA LYS A 278 -7.78 3.71 -51.34
C LYS A 278 -6.51 4.32 -51.91
N GLU A 279 -5.71 4.91 -51.04
CA GLU A 279 -4.36 5.36 -51.39
C GLU A 279 -3.43 4.16 -51.50
N VAL A 280 -2.59 4.14 -52.53
CA VAL A 280 -1.65 3.04 -52.82
C VAL A 280 -0.32 3.58 -53.30
N THR A 281 0.70 2.72 -53.29
CA THR A 281 2.02 3.08 -53.80
C THR A 281 1.98 3.33 -55.30
N LYS A 282 2.98 4.05 -55.81
CA LYS A 282 3.11 4.30 -57.26
C LYS A 282 3.16 3.00 -58.07
N ASP A 283 3.89 1.99 -57.60
CA ASP A 283 4.02 0.71 -58.29
C ASP A 283 2.69 -0.05 -58.36
N GLU A 284 1.92 -0.04 -57.27
CA GLU A 284 0.58 -0.64 -57.22
C GLU A 284 -0.42 0.12 -58.10
N TYR A 285 -0.31 1.46 -58.14
CA TYR A 285 -1.09 2.29 -59.03
C TYR A 285 -0.75 2.00 -60.49
N ASP A 286 0.53 1.94 -60.87
CA ASP A 286 0.96 1.73 -62.25
C ASP A 286 0.51 0.37 -62.80
N LYS A 287 0.55 -0.68 -61.96
CA LYS A 287 0.03 -2.03 -62.25
C LYS A 287 -1.50 -2.11 -62.29
N ALA A 288 -2.21 -1.10 -61.78
CA ALA A 288 -3.67 -1.11 -61.75
C ALA A 288 -4.29 -0.94 -63.15
N PRO A 289 -5.43 -1.61 -63.42
CA PRO A 289 -6.17 -1.44 -64.67
C PRO A 289 -6.58 0.01 -64.94
N ALA A 290 -6.75 0.36 -66.22
CA ALA A 290 -7.13 1.70 -66.65
C ALA A 290 -8.42 2.19 -65.97
N ALA A 291 -8.56 3.50 -65.80
CA ALA A 291 -9.68 4.08 -65.03
C ALA A 291 -11.07 3.77 -65.62
N ASN A 292 -11.16 3.42 -66.90
CA ASN A 292 -12.39 3.01 -67.58
C ASN A 292 -12.60 1.48 -67.60
N ALA A 293 -11.67 0.68 -67.09
CA ALA A 293 -11.78 -0.77 -67.06
C ALA A 293 -12.96 -1.21 -66.16
N LYS A 294 -13.74 -2.17 -66.65
CA LYS A 294 -14.92 -2.75 -65.97
C LYS A 294 -14.49 -3.87 -65.00
N VAL A 295 -13.65 -3.51 -64.04
CA VAL A 295 -13.02 -4.42 -63.08
C VAL A 295 -13.19 -3.90 -61.65
N ASN A 296 -13.01 -4.78 -60.67
CA ASN A 296 -13.27 -4.51 -59.25
C ASN A 296 -12.27 -3.52 -58.64
N TYR A 297 -11.17 -3.28 -59.35
CA TYR A 297 -10.03 -2.48 -58.95
C TYR A 297 -9.47 -1.75 -60.17
N ALA A 298 -9.40 -0.43 -60.13
CA ALA A 298 -8.89 0.38 -61.24
C ALA A 298 -8.24 1.70 -60.77
N LYS A 299 -7.44 2.32 -61.63
CA LYS A 299 -6.86 3.65 -61.41
C LYS A 299 -7.93 4.71 -61.13
N ALA A 300 -7.66 5.61 -60.20
CA ALA A 300 -8.47 6.81 -59.93
C ALA A 300 -7.67 8.10 -60.22
N PRO A 301 -7.30 8.37 -61.48
CA PRO A 301 -6.37 9.44 -61.86
C PRO A 301 -6.84 10.84 -61.46
N ARG A 302 -8.16 11.08 -61.46
CA ARG A 302 -8.75 12.37 -61.04
C ARG A 302 -8.64 12.64 -59.53
N LYS A 303 -8.14 11.69 -58.76
CA LYS A 303 -7.91 11.81 -57.32
C LYS A 303 -6.43 11.77 -56.95
N THR A 304 -5.56 11.48 -57.91
CA THR A 304 -4.11 11.64 -57.72
C THR A 304 -3.79 13.12 -57.53
N SER A 305 -3.05 13.43 -56.50
CA SER A 305 -2.63 14.80 -56.17
C SER A 305 -1.16 14.82 -55.78
N THR A 306 -0.49 15.92 -56.11
CA THR A 306 0.89 16.17 -55.68
C THR A 306 0.89 17.37 -54.77
N GLU A 307 1.52 17.24 -53.61
CA GLU A 307 1.76 18.33 -52.68
C GLU A 307 3.26 18.64 -52.58
N ILE A 308 3.57 19.91 -52.35
CA ILE A 308 4.91 20.39 -51.99
C ILE A 308 4.97 20.46 -50.48
N VAL A 309 5.98 19.84 -49.87
CA VAL A 309 6.17 19.77 -48.42
C VAL A 309 7.53 20.32 -48.04
N ASP A 310 7.72 20.62 -46.75
CA ASP A 310 9.05 20.93 -46.23
C ASP A 310 9.94 19.66 -46.10
N GLU A 311 11.25 19.86 -45.94
CA GLU A 311 12.24 18.78 -45.86
C GLU A 311 12.00 17.82 -44.67
N VAL A 312 11.52 18.33 -43.54
CA VAL A 312 11.28 17.53 -42.33
C VAL A 312 10.08 16.61 -42.54
N THR A 313 9.00 17.14 -43.10
CA THR A 313 7.80 16.39 -43.49
C THR A 313 8.14 15.35 -44.55
N TYR A 314 8.92 15.73 -45.56
CA TYR A 314 9.40 14.80 -46.60
C TYR A 314 10.18 13.64 -45.99
N ASN A 315 11.17 13.91 -45.14
CA ASN A 315 12.02 12.87 -44.55
C ASN A 315 11.28 11.93 -43.60
N ASN A 316 10.26 12.41 -42.89
CA ASN A 316 9.49 11.62 -41.92
C ASN A 316 8.22 10.95 -42.47
N TYR A 317 7.85 11.19 -43.73
CA TYR A 317 6.65 10.61 -44.33
C TYR A 317 6.76 9.08 -44.44
N LYS A 318 5.79 8.36 -43.85
CA LYS A 318 5.69 6.88 -43.84
C LYS A 318 4.50 6.33 -44.63
N GLY A 319 3.77 7.19 -45.34
CA GLY A 319 2.60 6.79 -46.13
C GLY A 319 2.98 6.21 -47.50
N PRO A 320 2.00 5.77 -48.29
CA PRO A 320 2.22 5.15 -49.61
C PRO A 320 2.55 6.16 -50.72
N GLY A 321 2.45 7.47 -50.47
CA GLY A 321 2.78 8.53 -51.42
C GLY A 321 4.20 8.46 -51.98
N TYR A 322 4.35 8.83 -53.25
CA TYR A 322 5.60 8.81 -53.98
C TYR A 322 6.41 10.09 -53.75
N LYS A 323 7.55 9.94 -53.08
CA LYS A 323 8.48 11.01 -52.77
C LYS A 323 9.39 11.31 -53.97
N LYS A 324 9.44 12.57 -54.41
CA LYS A 324 10.39 13.05 -55.43
C LYS A 324 10.79 14.50 -55.16
N ILE A 325 12.04 14.85 -55.47
CA ILE A 325 12.49 16.25 -55.51
C ILE A 325 12.42 16.72 -56.96
N VAL A 326 11.73 17.83 -57.22
CA VAL A 326 11.57 18.44 -58.55
C VAL A 326 11.85 19.93 -58.42
N ASP A 327 12.77 20.47 -59.22
CA ASP A 327 13.14 21.89 -59.23
C ASP A 327 13.41 22.47 -57.82
N SER A 328 14.19 21.73 -57.02
CA SER A 328 14.53 22.05 -55.62
C SER A 328 13.36 22.09 -54.62
N ALA A 329 12.16 21.62 -55.00
CA ALA A 329 11.02 21.44 -54.12
C ALA A 329 10.83 19.96 -53.73
N TYR A 330 10.57 19.69 -52.45
CA TYR A 330 10.25 18.34 -51.95
C TYR A 330 8.77 18.04 -52.21
N THR A 331 8.48 17.01 -53.02
CA THR A 331 7.11 16.67 -53.43
C THR A 331 6.69 15.27 -52.98
N ILE A 332 5.43 15.12 -52.60
CA ILE A 332 4.79 13.83 -52.34
C ILE A 332 3.58 13.71 -53.26
N THR A 333 3.58 12.70 -54.13
CA THR A 333 2.45 12.38 -55.00
C THR A 333 1.64 11.23 -54.43
N HIS A 334 0.37 11.49 -54.12
CA HIS A 334 -0.58 10.51 -53.59
C HIS A 334 -1.34 9.86 -54.75
N TYR A 335 -1.18 8.54 -54.91
CA TYR A 335 -1.89 7.78 -55.94
C TYR A 335 -3.08 7.05 -55.34
N PHE A 336 -4.22 7.12 -56.03
CA PHE A 336 -5.45 6.48 -55.57
C PHE A 336 -5.98 5.48 -56.60
N VAL A 337 -6.55 4.41 -56.07
CA VAL A 337 -7.25 3.38 -56.82
C VAL A 337 -8.64 3.24 -56.25
N LYS A 338 -9.60 2.86 -57.10
CA LYS A 338 -11.00 2.68 -56.73
C LYS A 338 -11.33 1.19 -56.67
N TYR A 339 -12.05 0.81 -55.62
CA TYR A 339 -12.56 -0.53 -55.42
C TYR A 339 -14.09 -0.55 -55.51
N TRP A 340 -14.64 -1.67 -55.98
CA TRP A 340 -16.05 -2.01 -55.80
C TRP A 340 -16.21 -2.84 -54.53
N VAL A 341 -16.86 -2.28 -53.50
CA VAL A 341 -17.06 -2.98 -52.22
C VAL A 341 -18.53 -3.02 -51.83
N LYS A 342 -18.94 -4.07 -51.10
CA LYS A 342 -20.19 -4.06 -50.34
C LYS A 342 -19.85 -3.88 -48.87
N GLN A 343 -20.44 -2.87 -48.27
CA GLN A 343 -20.41 -2.70 -46.82
C GLN A 343 -21.34 -3.76 -46.21
N THR A 344 -20.78 -4.70 -45.47
CA THR A 344 -21.54 -5.66 -44.67
C THR A 344 -21.59 -5.19 -43.22
N THR A 345 -22.72 -5.42 -42.57
CA THR A 345 -22.86 -5.19 -41.14
C THR A 345 -22.52 -6.49 -40.43
N ASN A 346 -21.36 -6.54 -39.78
CA ASN A 346 -21.02 -7.62 -38.86
C ASN A 346 -21.59 -7.28 -37.49
N VAL A 347 -22.53 -8.11 -37.01
CA VAL A 347 -23.14 -7.98 -35.69
C VAL A 347 -22.43 -8.93 -34.74
N LYS A 348 -21.78 -8.38 -33.71
CA LYS A 348 -21.25 -9.13 -32.58
C LYS A 348 -22.25 -9.08 -31.42
N TYR A 349 -22.34 -10.17 -30.66
CA TYR A 349 -23.24 -10.28 -29.51
C TYR A 349 -22.41 -10.36 -28.24
N TYR A 350 -22.86 -9.69 -27.20
CA TYR A 350 -22.19 -9.59 -25.92
C TYR A 350 -23.17 -9.91 -24.80
N LYS A 351 -22.64 -10.46 -23.71
CA LYS A 351 -23.32 -10.59 -22.43
C LYS A 351 -22.47 -9.92 -21.36
N THR A 352 -23.06 -9.00 -20.61
CA THR A 352 -22.46 -8.45 -19.41
C THR A 352 -22.53 -9.50 -18.30
N VAL A 353 -21.37 -9.87 -17.76
CA VAL A 353 -21.26 -10.81 -16.64
C VAL A 353 -20.93 -10.02 -15.39
N PHE A 354 -21.74 -10.19 -14.34
CA PHE A 354 -21.58 -9.49 -13.07
C PHE A 354 -20.86 -10.38 -12.07
N HIS A 355 -19.75 -9.89 -11.56
CA HIS A 355 -18.89 -10.60 -10.64
C HIS A 355 -18.92 -9.90 -9.28
N ILE A 356 -19.00 -10.69 -8.20
CA ILE A 356 -18.80 -10.24 -6.83
C ILE A 356 -17.65 -11.02 -6.19
N ARG A 357 -16.92 -10.37 -5.29
CA ARG A 357 -15.89 -11.04 -4.48
C ARG A 357 -16.45 -11.39 -3.10
N THR A 358 -16.44 -12.66 -2.74
CA THR A 358 -16.95 -13.13 -1.44
C THR A 358 -15.85 -13.17 -0.37
N PHE A 359 -16.27 -13.05 0.89
CA PHE A 359 -15.37 -13.07 2.04
C PHE A 359 -15.89 -13.98 3.14
N GLN A 360 -14.96 -14.62 3.84
CA GLN A 360 -15.20 -15.30 5.10
C GLN A 360 -14.52 -14.54 6.24
N ASP A 361 -15.16 -14.48 7.41
CA ASP A 361 -14.55 -13.90 8.61
C ASP A 361 -13.35 -14.76 9.01
N ALA A 362 -12.19 -14.13 9.16
CA ALA A 362 -11.00 -14.76 9.69
C ALA A 362 -10.93 -14.65 11.22
N GLY A 363 -11.68 -13.74 11.86
CA GLY A 363 -11.60 -13.47 13.29
C GLY A 363 -10.61 -12.35 13.65
N ARG A 364 -10.36 -12.15 14.95
CA ARG A 364 -9.48 -11.07 15.44
C ARG A 364 -8.01 -11.38 15.17
N LEU A 365 -7.23 -10.35 14.89
CA LEU A 365 -5.82 -10.49 14.53
C LEU A 365 -5.01 -11.26 15.56
N GLY A 366 -5.02 -10.81 16.81
CA GLY A 366 -4.25 -11.43 17.89
C GLY A 366 -4.75 -12.82 18.29
N ASP A 367 -5.99 -13.18 17.97
CA ASP A 367 -6.49 -14.56 18.16
C ASP A 367 -5.89 -15.52 17.14
N ASN A 368 -5.66 -15.05 15.91
CA ASN A 368 -5.17 -15.88 14.81
C ASN A 368 -3.65 -16.04 14.78
N VAL A 369 -2.92 -14.96 15.04
CA VAL A 369 -1.45 -14.96 14.89
C VAL A 369 -0.69 -14.63 16.17
N GLY A 370 -1.40 -14.33 17.26
CA GLY A 370 -0.81 -13.78 18.48
C GLY A 370 -0.36 -12.33 18.31
N GLY A 371 0.15 -11.75 19.39
CA GLY A 371 0.74 -10.41 19.39
C GLY A 371 2.10 -10.43 20.06
N GLN A 372 3.08 -9.76 19.44
CA GLN A 372 4.35 -9.48 20.10
C GLN A 372 4.13 -8.68 21.40
N GLY A 373 5.01 -8.86 22.38
CA GLY A 373 5.03 -7.97 23.54
C GLY A 373 5.45 -6.57 23.13
N PHE A 374 5.30 -5.61 24.03
CA PHE A 374 5.72 -4.22 23.82
C PHE A 374 6.68 -3.80 24.95
N SER A 375 7.71 -3.02 24.67
CA SER A 375 8.58 -2.48 25.71
C SER A 375 9.09 -1.09 25.34
N TRP A 376 9.49 -0.34 26.36
CA TRP A 376 9.99 1.02 26.24
C TRP A 376 11.09 1.29 27.28
N ASN A 377 11.83 2.38 27.09
CA ASN A 377 12.92 2.81 27.96
C ASN A 377 13.98 1.72 28.21
N ARG A 378 14.22 0.89 27.19
CA ARG A 378 15.21 -0.20 27.25
C ARG A 378 16.61 0.34 26.96
N SER A 379 17.63 -0.43 27.32
CA SER A 379 19.03 -0.05 27.07
C SER A 379 19.26 0.18 25.57
N THR A 380 19.93 1.28 25.24
CA THR A 380 20.36 1.62 23.87
C THR A 380 21.40 0.65 23.30
N LYS A 381 21.95 -0.24 24.14
CA LYS A 381 22.88 -1.32 23.77
C LYS A 381 22.21 -2.70 23.73
N SER A 382 20.87 -2.75 23.71
CA SER A 382 20.14 -4.02 23.63
C SER A 382 20.45 -4.75 22.31
N LYS A 383 20.34 -6.08 22.34
CA LYS A 383 20.41 -6.91 21.13
C LYS A 383 19.01 -7.10 20.56
N PHE A 384 18.90 -6.92 19.25
CA PHE A 384 17.62 -6.94 18.54
C PHE A 384 17.61 -8.00 17.45
N PHE A 385 16.51 -8.71 17.35
CA PHE A 385 16.10 -9.34 16.09
C PHE A 385 15.19 -8.35 15.36
N SER A 386 15.57 -7.98 14.13
CA SER A 386 14.71 -7.20 13.24
C SER A 386 14.13 -8.12 12.17
N PHE A 387 12.84 -7.97 11.86
CA PHE A 387 12.15 -8.75 10.82
C PHE A 387 11.49 -7.81 9.81
N GLY A 388 11.53 -8.15 8.54
CA GLY A 388 10.89 -7.34 7.51
C GLY A 388 10.98 -7.98 6.13
N TYR A 389 10.48 -7.27 5.13
CA TYR A 389 10.55 -7.70 3.73
C TYR A 389 11.43 -6.70 2.96
N PRO A 390 12.76 -6.83 2.93
CA PRO A 390 13.59 -6.03 2.02
C PRO A 390 13.33 -6.43 0.56
N THR A 391 13.41 -5.51 -0.40
CA THR A 391 13.11 -5.80 -1.82
C THR A 391 13.94 -5.06 -2.86
N SER A 392 14.51 -3.91 -2.51
CA SER A 392 15.27 -3.12 -3.47
C SER A 392 16.64 -3.73 -3.73
N ALA A 393 17.24 -3.34 -4.86
CA ALA A 393 18.66 -3.51 -5.05
C ALA A 393 19.44 -2.62 -4.08
N HIS A 394 20.68 -2.99 -3.79
CA HIS A 394 21.67 -2.05 -3.29
C HIS A 394 21.96 -0.97 -4.36
N LEU A 395 22.69 0.08 -3.96
CA LEU A 395 22.98 1.23 -4.82
C LEU A 395 24.03 0.90 -5.89
N ASP A 396 24.74 -0.22 -5.76
CA ASP A 396 25.59 -0.84 -6.77
C ASP A 396 24.81 -1.67 -7.81
N GLY A 397 23.49 -1.81 -7.64
CA GLY A 397 22.61 -2.59 -8.52
C GLY A 397 22.41 -4.05 -8.09
N ASP A 398 23.14 -4.53 -7.09
CA ASP A 398 23.01 -5.91 -6.61
C ASP A 398 21.67 -6.12 -5.89
N LYS A 399 20.87 -7.08 -6.37
CA LYS A 399 19.52 -7.33 -5.88
C LYS A 399 19.43 -8.66 -5.15
N VAL A 400 19.79 -8.63 -3.86
CA VAL A 400 19.80 -9.81 -2.99
C VAL A 400 18.42 -10.19 -2.45
N TYR A 401 17.46 -9.26 -2.49
CA TYR A 401 16.11 -9.46 -1.94
C TYR A 401 15.00 -9.22 -2.96
N THR A 402 13.97 -10.06 -2.88
CA THR A 402 12.80 -9.99 -3.78
C THR A 402 11.58 -9.33 -3.15
N GLY A 403 11.59 -9.10 -1.83
CA GLY A 403 10.41 -8.68 -1.08
C GLY A 403 9.34 -9.76 -0.93
N GLU A 404 9.50 -10.96 -1.49
CA GLU A 404 8.45 -11.99 -1.45
C GLU A 404 8.43 -12.79 -0.14
N THR A 405 9.58 -12.88 0.52
CA THR A 405 9.78 -13.63 1.77
C THR A 405 10.27 -12.71 2.87
N MET A 406 9.81 -12.98 4.09
CA MET A 406 10.30 -12.28 5.27
C MET A 406 11.76 -12.66 5.52
N LYS A 407 12.57 -11.66 5.85
CA LYS A 407 13.96 -11.77 6.25
C LYS A 407 14.14 -11.28 7.68
N TRP A 408 15.30 -11.59 8.24
CA TRP A 408 15.66 -11.17 9.58
C TRP A 408 17.10 -10.69 9.64
N CYS A 409 17.38 -9.79 10.60
CA CYS A 409 18.71 -9.34 10.98
C CYS A 409 18.86 -9.45 12.49
N TYR A 410 20.09 -9.63 12.96
CA TYR A 410 20.40 -9.65 14.39
C TYR A 410 21.64 -8.82 14.67
N GLY A 411 21.56 -7.95 15.67
CA GLY A 411 22.68 -7.10 16.02
C GLY A 411 22.50 -6.44 17.38
N GLN A 412 23.62 -6.02 17.96
CA GLN A 412 23.60 -5.12 19.10
C GLN A 412 23.40 -3.70 18.60
N ALA A 413 22.44 -2.99 19.18
CA ALA A 413 22.18 -1.60 18.85
C ALA A 413 23.30 -0.68 19.34
N GLY A 414 23.50 0.41 18.60
CA GLY A 414 24.24 1.59 19.01
C GLY A 414 23.59 2.85 18.45
N PRO A 415 24.15 4.04 18.71
CA PRO A 415 23.66 5.27 18.12
C PRO A 415 23.65 5.20 16.59
N ALA A 416 22.56 5.65 15.96
CA ALA A 416 22.54 5.85 14.52
C ALA A 416 23.36 7.11 14.13
N PRO A 417 23.87 7.19 12.90
CA PRO A 417 24.33 8.46 12.34
C PRO A 417 23.18 9.46 12.28
N ALA A 418 23.48 10.76 12.40
CA ALA A 418 22.48 11.79 12.24
C ALA A 418 22.05 11.92 10.78
N VAL A 419 20.75 12.05 10.58
CA VAL A 419 20.13 12.17 9.25
C VAL A 419 19.30 13.44 9.22
N ALA A 420 19.95 14.55 8.86
CA ALA A 420 19.35 15.88 8.88
C ALA A 420 18.10 16.00 7.99
N LYS A 421 18.08 15.31 6.83
CA LYS A 421 16.93 15.30 5.91
C LYS A 421 15.62 14.87 6.62
N TYR A 422 15.73 13.97 7.60
CA TYR A 422 14.60 13.41 8.32
C TYR A 422 14.56 13.85 9.79
N LYS A 423 15.42 14.80 10.19
CA LYS A 423 15.58 15.22 11.60
C LYS A 423 15.81 14.05 12.57
N ALA A 424 16.33 12.93 12.07
CA ALA A 424 16.62 11.76 12.90
C ALA A 424 18.00 11.92 13.53
N GLU A 425 18.03 12.30 14.81
CA GLU A 425 19.25 12.56 15.58
C GLU A 425 19.38 11.62 16.79
N GLU A 426 18.29 10.98 17.22
CA GLU A 426 18.24 10.14 18.41
C GLU A 426 17.90 8.67 18.09
N GLN A 427 17.83 8.29 16.82
CA GLN A 427 17.61 6.90 16.44
C GLN A 427 18.76 5.96 16.87
N LEU A 428 18.43 4.67 16.98
CA LEU A 428 19.39 3.58 17.15
C LEU A 428 19.61 2.86 15.83
N ALA A 429 20.78 2.23 15.64
CA ALA A 429 21.12 1.44 14.46
C ALA A 429 21.70 0.07 14.82
N ILE A 430 21.42 -0.93 13.98
CA ILE A 430 22.13 -2.21 13.94
C ILE A 430 22.78 -2.41 12.58
N LYS A 431 23.89 -3.15 12.53
CA LYS A 431 24.43 -3.65 11.26
C LYS A 431 23.46 -4.66 10.65
N CYS A 432 23.02 -4.39 9.44
CA CYS A 432 22.04 -5.19 8.73
C CYS A 432 22.01 -4.79 7.27
N ALA A 433 22.16 -5.77 6.37
CA ALA A 433 22.14 -5.54 4.94
C ALA A 433 20.72 -5.44 4.37
N PHE A 434 19.70 -5.08 5.15
CA PHE A 434 18.35 -4.90 4.62
C PHE A 434 18.33 -3.74 3.64
N THR A 435 17.77 -4.00 2.47
CA THR A 435 17.45 -2.96 1.49
C THR A 435 16.06 -2.38 1.79
N PRO A 436 15.70 -1.24 1.19
CA PRO A 436 14.35 -0.68 1.29
C PRO A 436 13.22 -1.69 1.07
N GLY A 437 12.11 -1.49 1.80
CA GLY A 437 10.97 -2.40 1.93
C GLY A 437 10.80 -3.00 3.34
N ALA A 438 11.89 -3.13 4.10
CA ALA A 438 11.83 -3.63 5.47
C ALA A 438 11.25 -2.63 6.49
N THR A 439 11.00 -1.38 6.08
CA THR A 439 10.44 -0.30 6.92
C THR A 439 9.15 -0.72 7.61
N GLY A 440 8.94 -0.26 8.84
CA GLY A 440 7.86 -0.68 9.73
C GLY A 440 7.98 -2.09 10.33
N GLY A 441 8.96 -2.88 9.88
CA GLY A 441 9.25 -4.20 10.47
C GLY A 441 9.70 -4.08 11.93
N PRO A 442 9.34 -5.01 12.83
CA PRO A 442 9.64 -4.84 14.24
C PRO A 442 11.10 -5.08 14.59
N TRP A 443 11.57 -4.34 15.59
CA TRP A 443 12.78 -4.63 16.34
C TRP A 443 12.40 -5.27 17.67
N LEU A 444 12.73 -6.55 17.82
CA LEU A 444 12.35 -7.38 18.96
C LEU A 444 13.56 -7.61 19.88
N ILE A 445 13.42 -7.24 21.15
CA ILE A 445 14.30 -7.71 22.22
C ILE A 445 13.78 -9.02 22.80
N GLN A 446 14.68 -9.83 23.38
CA GLN A 446 14.35 -11.09 24.04
C GLN A 446 13.50 -12.03 23.17
N TYR A 447 13.76 -12.05 21.87
CA TYR A 447 13.04 -12.91 20.94
C TYR A 447 13.29 -14.38 21.25
N SER A 448 12.22 -15.12 21.48
CA SER A 448 12.25 -16.57 21.67
C SER A 448 11.94 -17.27 20.34
N ASN A 449 12.93 -17.97 19.76
CA ASN A 449 12.73 -18.78 18.57
C ASN A 449 11.67 -19.88 18.74
N ALA A 450 11.53 -20.42 19.95
CA ALA A 450 10.57 -21.47 20.26
C ALA A 450 9.13 -20.94 20.27
N LYS A 451 8.92 -19.75 20.86
CA LYS A 451 7.60 -19.12 20.96
C LYS A 451 7.28 -18.20 19.78
N ARG A 452 8.29 -17.85 18.98
CA ARG A 452 8.23 -16.87 17.89
C ARG A 452 7.76 -15.49 18.35
N THR A 453 8.04 -15.16 19.60
CA THR A 453 7.63 -13.90 20.24
C THR A 453 8.80 -13.26 20.98
N GLY A 454 8.82 -11.94 21.02
CA GLY A 454 9.69 -11.10 21.84
C GLY A 454 8.94 -9.82 22.23
N TYR A 455 9.68 -8.75 22.51
CA TYR A 455 9.11 -7.44 22.84
C TYR A 455 9.52 -6.42 21.79
N VAL A 456 8.54 -5.81 21.13
CA VAL A 456 8.75 -4.69 20.21
C VAL A 456 9.30 -3.52 21.01
N ASN A 457 10.49 -3.06 20.62
CA ASN A 457 11.16 -1.88 21.18
C ASN A 457 11.77 -1.05 20.05
N GLY A 458 11.00 -0.90 18.97
CA GLY A 458 11.42 -0.24 17.75
C GLY A 458 10.75 -0.81 16.51
N VAL A 459 10.77 -0.03 15.44
CA VAL A 459 10.39 -0.43 14.09
C VAL A 459 11.45 0.07 13.12
N VAL A 460 11.67 -0.64 12.01
CA VAL A 460 12.60 -0.18 10.97
C VAL A 460 12.12 1.17 10.43
N SER A 461 12.91 2.23 10.59
CA SER A 461 12.61 3.55 10.05
C SER A 461 13.41 3.82 8.77
N LEU A 462 14.75 3.85 8.87
CA LEU A 462 15.63 4.14 7.73
C LEU A 462 16.54 2.95 7.39
N THR A 463 16.96 2.88 6.13
CA THR A 463 18.01 1.98 5.61
C THR A 463 19.19 2.81 5.12
N LEU A 464 20.38 2.60 5.67
CA LEU A 464 21.54 3.47 5.45
C LEU A 464 22.70 2.68 4.84
N ASP A 465 23.43 3.33 3.92
CA ASP A 465 24.82 2.99 3.53
C ASP A 465 25.75 3.99 4.22
N THR A 466 26.43 3.53 5.26
CA THR A 466 27.23 4.40 6.14
C THR A 466 28.71 4.47 5.84
N ASP A 467 29.23 3.56 5.01
CA ASP A 467 30.64 3.54 4.61
C ASP A 467 30.87 4.05 3.17
N GLY A 468 29.79 4.30 2.41
CA GLY A 468 29.84 4.85 1.06
C GLY A 468 30.22 3.82 0.01
N ASN A 469 30.15 2.53 0.33
CA ASN A 469 30.46 1.44 -0.61
C ASN A 469 29.30 1.12 -1.57
N LYS A 470 28.22 1.94 -1.55
CA LYS A 470 26.98 1.75 -2.34
C LYS A 470 26.16 0.53 -1.92
N ARG A 471 26.36 0.02 -0.71
CA ARG A 471 25.56 -1.07 -0.14
C ARG A 471 25.03 -0.66 1.22
N TYR A 472 23.71 -0.70 1.36
CA TYR A 472 23.07 -0.58 2.66
C TYR A 472 23.66 -1.58 3.66
N ASP A 473 24.14 -1.06 4.78
CA ASP A 473 24.85 -1.80 5.82
C ASP A 473 24.18 -1.64 7.20
N ARG A 474 23.20 -0.74 7.31
CA ARG A 474 22.46 -0.49 8.54
C ARG A 474 20.98 -0.25 8.33
N ILE A 475 20.23 -0.60 9.36
CA ILE A 475 18.86 -0.13 9.56
C ILE A 475 18.78 0.62 10.87
N THR A 476 17.85 1.57 10.93
CA THR A 476 17.61 2.38 12.12
C THR A 476 16.23 2.12 12.73
N THR A 477 16.07 2.57 13.97
CA THR A 477 14.79 2.61 14.67
C THR A 477 14.68 3.87 15.53
N PRO A 478 13.48 4.47 15.63
CA PRO A 478 13.11 5.36 16.73
C PRO A 478 13.40 4.72 18.09
N TYR A 479 13.83 5.52 19.06
CA TYR A 479 13.96 5.06 20.43
C TYR A 479 12.60 5.07 21.12
N PHE A 480 12.12 3.90 21.56
CA PHE A 480 10.82 3.80 22.23
C PHE A 480 10.93 4.23 23.69
N ASN A 481 10.40 5.41 23.99
CA ASN A 481 10.44 6.07 25.29
C ASN A 481 9.06 6.10 25.98
N SER A 482 8.89 6.89 27.05
CA SER A 482 7.61 6.99 27.76
C SER A 482 6.51 7.60 26.89
N ASP A 483 6.84 8.55 26.02
CA ASP A 483 5.88 9.12 25.08
C ASP A 483 5.40 8.06 24.08
N THR A 484 6.29 7.20 23.56
CA THR A 484 5.90 6.04 22.74
C THR A 484 4.95 5.10 23.50
N TYR A 485 5.24 4.81 24.77
CA TYR A 485 4.33 4.01 25.60
C TYR A 485 2.97 4.69 25.78
N GLY A 486 2.94 6.02 25.89
CA GLY A 486 1.70 6.80 25.89
C GLY A 486 0.86 6.57 24.64
N VAL A 487 1.46 6.68 23.44
CA VAL A 487 0.77 6.43 22.16
C VAL A 487 0.30 4.97 22.06
N TYR A 488 1.15 4.02 22.42
CA TYR A 488 0.80 2.59 22.46
C TYR A 488 -0.39 2.34 23.40
N LYS A 489 -0.34 2.86 24.63
CA LYS A 489 -1.38 2.67 25.66
C LYS A 489 -2.72 3.25 25.19
N TYR A 490 -2.71 4.39 24.52
CA TYR A 490 -3.91 4.95 23.91
C TYR A 490 -4.47 3.97 22.85
N ALA A 491 -3.64 3.57 21.89
CA ALA A 491 -4.05 2.71 20.77
C ALA A 491 -4.50 1.31 21.21
N ALA A 492 -3.82 0.70 22.18
CA ALA A 492 -4.10 -0.65 22.70
C ALA A 492 -5.48 -0.78 23.37
N ASN A 493 -6.12 0.33 23.71
CA ASN A 493 -7.44 0.40 24.32
C ASN A 493 -8.55 0.82 23.34
N LEU A 494 -8.29 0.86 22.03
CA LEU A 494 -9.29 1.23 21.03
C LEU A 494 -9.95 0.00 20.39
N TRP A 495 -11.27 -0.05 20.50
CA TRP A 495 -12.10 -1.03 19.78
C TRP A 495 -12.42 -0.54 18.37
N THR A 496 -12.45 -1.46 17.40
CA THR A 496 -12.71 -1.18 15.98
C THR A 496 -14.01 -1.80 15.46
N GLY A 497 -14.67 -2.67 16.23
CA GLY A 497 -15.88 -3.36 15.78
C GLY A 497 -15.60 -4.61 14.96
N LYS A 498 -16.65 -5.18 14.36
CA LYS A 498 -16.59 -6.34 13.46
C LYS A 498 -17.07 -5.95 12.06
N LEU A 499 -16.39 -6.44 11.03
CA LEU A 499 -16.86 -6.53 9.65
C LEU A 499 -17.89 -7.65 9.59
N THR A 500 -19.16 -7.29 9.43
CA THR A 500 -20.24 -8.25 9.24
C THR A 500 -20.05 -8.96 7.90
N THR A 501 -20.16 -10.28 7.77
CA THR A 501 -19.90 -10.99 6.49
C THR A 501 -21.13 -11.22 5.63
N SER A 502 -22.27 -10.62 5.98
CA SER A 502 -23.52 -10.68 5.21
C SER A 502 -23.39 -9.97 3.86
#